data_AF-A0A2N2RBA1-F1
#
_entry.id   AF-A0A2N2RBA1-F1
#
_cell.length_a   1.000
_cell.length_b   1.000
_cell.length_c   1.000
_cell.angle_alpha   90.00
_cell.angle_beta   90.00
_cell.angle_gamma   90.00
#
_symmetry.space_group_name_H-M   'P 1'
#
loop_
_entity.id
_entity.type
_entity.pdbx_description
1 polymer ?
#
loop_
_entity_poly.entity_id
_entity_poly.type
_entity_poly.pdbx_seq_one_letter_code
_entity_poly.pdbx_strand_id
1 'polypeptide(L)'
;MAREKFQIDGKRLKELREESGKTQLTVAKELHAKLGIKTSPPDATLITSYQRNERTGNISRQRAKALSEIFKVPLKVLQGDKPFNPEQKDDGVPDPRDYLQQIEQTIREVLAKAENSTLQQALQQTFAETRFTSGSDEENREDAIRYLAEDIARRIEAVQLVRNKNEIADLVQLTGITEAELLRPVNVDGHWFINVFESWKTDPNAPPDELNIRSEVTQGAGLAIYSIKEAIQKSSKNLPECSDESITLSHDGFWYKVEAKLSLRKTIRIDLVRCQPDAKGLRWVKPSWRDEYLIREPLIDWAKANFNFICDFDGKQSPSGDIRQLRFLVTEYNQSSPGIRYKTGRMVISGNLEEISDELLASLREQGRTHFKAQRLLTNDLRDSLAPFLSDYPPECWSMSGPSIRLDESKAKDRKRPFFECFWGEKYEIELVEQVGEQFEPVPWREKDKRSLEKILNEMLNDPAWATNEPRRAFTPYSAEP
;
A
#
# COMPACT_ATOMS: atom_id res chain seq x y z
N MET A 1 14.95 -34.60 -43.43
CA MET A 1 14.06 -33.42 -43.33
C MET A 1 14.07 -32.94 -41.89
N ALA A 2 14.60 -31.74 -41.61
CA ALA A 2 14.66 -31.20 -40.26
C ALA A 2 13.25 -30.80 -39.80
N ARG A 3 12.80 -31.28 -38.62
CA ARG A 3 11.53 -30.85 -38.02
C ARG A 3 11.58 -29.34 -37.77
N GLU A 4 10.60 -28.60 -38.30
CA GLU A 4 10.38 -27.19 -37.94
C GLU A 4 10.25 -27.08 -36.42
N LYS A 5 11.16 -26.29 -35.83
CA LYS A 5 11.16 -26.00 -34.40
C LYS A 5 10.16 -24.88 -34.15
N PHE A 6 9.27 -25.07 -33.19
CA PHE A 6 8.32 -24.05 -32.74
C PHE A 6 8.75 -23.55 -31.36
N GLN A 7 8.97 -22.25 -31.24
CA GLN A 7 9.48 -21.64 -30.02
C GLN A 7 8.33 -21.09 -29.18
N ILE A 8 8.34 -21.44 -27.89
CA ILE A 8 7.45 -20.92 -26.84
C ILE A 8 8.27 -20.27 -25.74
N ASP A 9 7.65 -19.40 -24.94
CA ASP A 9 8.25 -18.85 -23.73
C ASP A 9 8.17 -19.87 -22.59
N GLY A 10 9.32 -20.43 -22.24
CA GLY A 10 9.46 -21.41 -21.17
C GLY A 10 9.15 -20.86 -19.77
N LYS A 11 9.37 -19.55 -19.54
CA LYS A 11 9.03 -18.87 -18.29
C LYS A 11 7.51 -18.73 -18.18
N ARG A 12 6.84 -18.30 -19.26
CA ARG A 12 5.38 -18.20 -19.28
C ARG A 12 4.69 -19.55 -19.11
N LEU A 13 5.24 -20.62 -19.69
CA LEU A 13 4.75 -21.99 -19.48
C LEU A 13 4.84 -22.41 -18.00
N LYS A 14 5.91 -22.03 -17.30
CA LYS A 14 6.09 -22.29 -15.87
C LYS A 14 5.05 -21.52 -15.04
N GLU A 15 4.84 -20.23 -15.34
CA GLU A 15 3.84 -19.38 -14.68
C GLU A 15 2.43 -19.95 -14.83
N LEU A 16 2.01 -20.30 -16.05
CA LEU A 16 0.69 -20.91 -16.32
C LEU A 16 0.47 -22.22 -15.54
N ARG A 17 1.52 -23.00 -15.34
CA ARG A 17 1.46 -24.22 -14.53
C ARG A 17 1.22 -23.89 -13.05
N GLU A 18 1.89 -22.87 -12.52
CA GLU A 18 1.76 -22.44 -11.14
C GLU A 18 0.41 -21.76 -10.88
N GLU A 19 -0.03 -20.87 -11.78
CA GLU A 19 -1.36 -20.23 -11.79
C GLU A 19 -2.51 -21.26 -11.80
N SER A 20 -2.33 -22.39 -12.50
CA SER A 20 -3.32 -23.48 -12.56
C SER A 20 -3.20 -24.52 -11.45
N GLY A 21 -2.27 -24.34 -10.49
CA GLY A 21 -2.06 -25.26 -9.38
C GLY A 21 -1.60 -26.66 -9.79
N LYS A 22 -1.03 -26.82 -11.00
CA LYS A 22 -0.65 -28.14 -11.53
C LYS A 22 0.82 -28.47 -11.25
N THR A 23 1.11 -29.74 -10.99
CA THR A 23 2.50 -30.22 -10.91
C THR A 23 3.07 -30.52 -12.30
N GLN A 24 4.40 -30.53 -12.45
CA GLN A 24 5.06 -30.90 -13.71
C GLN A 24 4.65 -32.29 -14.20
N LEU A 25 4.45 -33.25 -13.29
CA LEU A 25 4.01 -34.60 -13.62
C LEU A 25 2.56 -34.62 -14.13
N THR A 26 1.67 -33.86 -13.49
CA THR A 26 0.25 -33.74 -13.90
C THR A 26 0.14 -33.22 -15.32
N VAL A 27 0.84 -32.12 -15.63
CA VAL A 27 0.84 -31.54 -16.98
C VAL A 27 1.47 -32.49 -18.00
N ALA A 28 2.56 -33.18 -17.62
CA ALA A 28 3.21 -34.13 -18.51
C ALA A 28 2.32 -35.33 -18.89
N LYS A 29 1.53 -35.86 -17.93
CA LYS A 29 0.54 -36.93 -18.17
C LYS A 29 -0.60 -36.45 -19.07
N GLU A 30 -1.17 -35.27 -18.81
CA GLU A 30 -2.21 -34.68 -19.66
C GLU A 30 -1.72 -34.41 -21.09
N LEU A 31 -0.49 -33.90 -21.23
CA LEU A 31 0.15 -33.64 -22.52
C LEU A 31 0.38 -34.92 -23.30
N HIS A 32 0.84 -35.97 -22.63
CA HIS A 32 1.06 -37.27 -23.24
C HIS A 32 -0.27 -37.90 -23.73
N ALA A 33 -1.32 -37.81 -22.92
CA ALA A 33 -2.67 -38.26 -23.28
C ALA A 33 -3.23 -37.49 -24.49
N LYS A 34 -3.11 -36.16 -24.51
CA LYS A 34 -3.56 -35.32 -25.64
C LYS A 34 -2.81 -35.58 -26.94
N LEU A 35 -1.53 -35.99 -26.87
CA LEU A 35 -0.75 -36.34 -28.06
C LEU A 35 -1.06 -37.74 -28.61
N GLY A 36 -1.92 -38.52 -27.95
CA GLY A 36 -2.36 -39.83 -28.43
C GLY A 36 -1.25 -40.89 -28.46
N ILE A 37 -0.20 -40.70 -27.67
CA ILE A 37 0.95 -41.62 -27.65
C ILE A 37 0.55 -42.87 -26.84
N LYS A 38 0.51 -44.03 -27.50
CA LYS A 38 0.00 -45.30 -26.94
C LYS A 38 0.96 -46.01 -25.97
N THR A 39 2.25 -45.67 -26.01
CA THR A 39 3.27 -46.20 -25.09
C THR A 39 3.19 -45.44 -23.77
N SER A 40 3.12 -46.11 -22.62
CA SER A 40 3.12 -45.44 -21.30
C SER A 40 4.55 -45.36 -20.75
N PRO A 41 5.33 -44.30 -21.03
CA PRO A 41 6.67 -44.15 -20.50
C PRO A 41 6.64 -44.01 -18.96
N PRO A 42 7.75 -44.32 -18.27
CA PRO A 42 7.88 -44.09 -16.83
C PRO A 42 7.69 -42.60 -16.47
N ASP A 43 7.13 -42.34 -15.28
CA ASP A 43 6.84 -40.98 -14.79
C ASP A 43 8.09 -40.08 -14.77
N ALA A 44 9.26 -40.64 -14.45
CA ALA A 44 10.54 -39.90 -14.50
C ALA A 44 10.84 -39.34 -15.90
N THR A 45 10.58 -40.12 -16.95
CA THR A 45 10.82 -39.70 -18.34
C THR A 45 9.85 -38.60 -18.79
N LEU A 46 8.59 -38.66 -18.34
CA LEU A 46 7.58 -37.63 -18.60
C LEU A 46 7.96 -36.29 -17.96
N ILE A 47 8.40 -36.32 -16.70
CA ILE A 47 8.85 -35.13 -15.96
C ILE A 47 10.04 -34.49 -16.66
N THR A 48 11.10 -35.26 -16.96
CA THR A 48 12.30 -34.72 -17.62
C THR A 48 11.97 -34.11 -18.99
N SER A 49 11.05 -34.73 -19.75
CA SER A 49 10.62 -34.17 -21.03
C SER A 49 9.86 -32.86 -20.87
N TYR A 50 9.02 -32.71 -19.84
CA TYR A 50 8.27 -31.49 -19.58
C TYR A 50 9.16 -30.37 -19.03
N GLN A 51 10.06 -30.69 -18.09
CA GLN A 51 11.08 -29.76 -17.59
C GLN A 51 11.95 -29.18 -18.71
N ARG A 52 12.28 -29.99 -19.72
CA ARG A 52 12.99 -29.49 -20.91
C ARG A 52 12.18 -28.46 -21.69
N ASN A 53 10.85 -28.60 -21.75
CA ASN A 53 9.98 -27.63 -22.42
C ASN A 53 9.99 -26.30 -21.66
N GLU A 54 9.85 -26.31 -20.33
CA GLU A 54 9.95 -25.10 -19.49
C GLU A 54 11.34 -24.46 -19.56
N ARG A 55 12.41 -25.26 -19.60
CA ARG A 55 13.78 -24.74 -19.62
C ARG A 55 14.19 -24.15 -20.96
N THR A 56 13.78 -24.78 -22.07
CA THR A 56 14.32 -24.45 -23.40
C THR A 56 13.34 -23.79 -24.34
N GLY A 57 12.03 -23.85 -24.05
CA GLY A 57 10.99 -23.30 -24.91
C GLY A 57 10.88 -23.93 -26.30
N ASN A 58 11.74 -24.91 -26.64
CA ASN A 58 11.84 -25.48 -27.98
C ASN A 58 10.98 -26.74 -28.09
N ILE A 59 9.81 -26.61 -28.71
CA ILE A 59 8.87 -27.73 -28.89
C ILE A 59 8.36 -27.82 -30.33
N SER A 60 7.58 -28.86 -30.64
CA SER A 60 6.87 -28.94 -31.92
C SER A 60 5.54 -28.17 -31.83
N ARG A 61 5.05 -27.62 -32.95
CA ARG A 61 3.77 -26.91 -33.03
C ARG A 61 2.58 -27.75 -32.51
N GLN A 62 2.56 -29.05 -32.78
CA GLN A 62 1.54 -29.97 -32.27
C GLN A 62 1.54 -30.06 -30.74
N ARG A 63 2.72 -30.11 -30.14
CA ARG A 63 2.92 -30.12 -28.69
C ARG A 63 2.56 -28.77 -28.06
N ALA A 64 2.85 -27.66 -28.73
CA ALA A 64 2.44 -26.33 -28.31
C ALA A 64 0.91 -26.18 -28.32
N LYS A 65 0.23 -26.70 -29.35
CA LYS A 65 -1.25 -26.73 -29.42
C LYS A 65 -1.87 -27.59 -28.31
N ALA A 66 -1.28 -28.75 -28.02
CA ALA A 66 -1.76 -29.58 -26.91
C ALA A 66 -1.59 -28.89 -25.54
N LEU A 67 -0.47 -28.19 -25.33
CA LEU A 67 -0.26 -27.36 -24.13
C LEU A 67 -1.27 -26.20 -24.05
N SER A 68 -1.56 -25.54 -25.18
CA SER A 68 -2.50 -24.41 -25.22
C SER A 68 -3.91 -24.85 -24.82
N GLU A 69 -4.32 -26.05 -25.24
CA GLU A 69 -5.59 -26.66 -24.84
C GLU A 69 -5.61 -27.10 -23.36
N ILE A 70 -4.48 -27.59 -22.82
CA ILE A 70 -4.36 -27.99 -21.40
C ILE A 70 -4.52 -26.81 -20.46
N PHE A 71 -3.90 -25.68 -20.80
CA PHE A 71 -3.96 -24.45 -20.02
C PHE A 71 -5.12 -23.54 -20.43
N LYS A 72 -5.92 -23.92 -21.43
CA LYS A 72 -7.03 -23.13 -21.98
C LYS A 72 -6.62 -21.71 -22.41
N VAL A 73 -5.42 -21.56 -22.96
CA VAL A 73 -4.89 -20.28 -23.45
C VAL A 73 -4.67 -20.31 -24.97
N PRO A 74 -4.77 -19.17 -25.68
CA PRO A 74 -4.37 -19.10 -27.09
C PRO A 74 -2.90 -19.48 -27.29
N LEU A 75 -2.58 -20.06 -28.46
CA LEU A 75 -1.21 -20.48 -28.79
C LEU A 75 -0.19 -19.32 -28.69
N LYS A 76 -0.61 -18.10 -29.05
CA LYS A 76 0.20 -16.88 -28.95
C LYS A 76 0.64 -16.58 -27.51
N VAL A 77 -0.21 -16.90 -26.52
CA VAL A 77 0.09 -16.68 -25.10
C VAL A 77 1.22 -17.60 -24.63
N LEU A 78 1.33 -18.81 -25.19
CA LEU A 78 2.48 -19.67 -24.94
C LEU A 78 3.76 -19.14 -25.59
N GLN A 79 3.69 -18.27 -26.59
CA GLN A 79 4.86 -17.70 -27.27
C GLN A 79 5.42 -16.46 -26.58
N GLY A 80 4.83 -16.03 -25.45
CA GLY A 80 5.26 -14.87 -24.69
C GLY A 80 4.33 -13.66 -24.81
N ASP A 81 3.28 -13.72 -25.65
CA ASP A 81 2.23 -12.71 -25.62
C ASP A 81 1.51 -12.79 -24.27
N LYS A 82 1.31 -11.66 -23.59
CA LYS A 82 0.54 -11.65 -22.33
C LYS A 82 -0.88 -12.15 -22.58
N PRO A 83 -1.52 -12.83 -21.60
CA PRO A 83 -2.80 -13.46 -21.81
C PRO A 83 -3.86 -12.46 -22.27
N PHE A 84 -4.37 -12.68 -23.49
CA PHE A 84 -5.76 -12.33 -23.81
C PHE A 84 -6.62 -13.17 -22.86
N ASN A 85 -7.13 -12.55 -21.81
CA ASN A 85 -8.05 -13.20 -20.89
C ASN A 85 -9.42 -13.18 -21.58
N PRO A 86 -9.98 -14.31 -22.09
CA PRO A 86 -11.22 -14.27 -22.85
C PRO A 86 -12.45 -13.91 -21.99
N GLU A 87 -12.30 -13.86 -20.65
CA GLU A 87 -13.30 -13.31 -19.73
C GLU A 87 -13.09 -11.81 -19.44
N GLN A 88 -11.96 -11.23 -19.83
CA GLN A 88 -11.90 -9.79 -20.10
C GLN A 88 -12.49 -9.61 -21.48
N LYS A 89 -13.77 -9.20 -21.55
CA LYS A 89 -14.15 -8.35 -22.66
C LYS A 89 -13.17 -7.19 -22.61
N ASP A 90 -12.33 -7.13 -23.63
CA ASP A 90 -11.51 -5.97 -23.93
C ASP A 90 -12.48 -4.78 -23.98
N ASP A 91 -12.55 -3.99 -22.90
CA ASP A 91 -13.44 -2.83 -22.79
C ASP A 91 -13.01 -1.72 -23.78
N GLY A 92 -12.04 -2.01 -24.65
CA GLY A 92 -11.48 -1.11 -25.65
C GLY A 92 -10.47 -0.15 -25.06
N VAL A 93 -9.94 -0.45 -23.86
CA VAL A 93 -9.04 0.42 -23.10
C VAL A 93 -7.65 -0.24 -23.02
N PRO A 94 -6.60 0.38 -23.60
CA PRO A 94 -5.26 -0.20 -23.61
C PRO A 94 -4.64 -0.26 -22.20
N ASP A 95 -3.69 -1.18 -21.99
CA ASP A 95 -2.87 -1.20 -20.77
C ASP A 95 -2.05 0.11 -20.67
N PRO A 96 -1.90 0.71 -19.47
CA PRO A 96 -1.18 1.97 -19.32
C PRO A 96 0.24 1.96 -19.86
N ARG A 97 0.97 0.86 -19.71
CA ARG A 97 2.35 0.77 -20.20
C ARG A 97 2.37 0.75 -21.73
N ASP A 98 1.49 -0.03 -22.33
CA ASP A 98 1.42 -0.18 -23.78
C ASP A 98 0.98 1.14 -24.43
N TYR A 99 0.02 1.85 -23.82
CA TYR A 99 -0.41 3.16 -24.28
C TYR A 99 0.69 4.22 -24.16
N LEU A 100 1.41 4.26 -23.03
CA LEU A 100 2.54 5.17 -22.85
C LEU A 100 3.64 4.92 -23.89
N GLN A 101 3.97 3.65 -24.17
CA GLN A 101 4.94 3.31 -25.21
C GLN A 101 4.47 3.75 -26.60
N GLN A 102 3.17 3.63 -26.89
CA GLN A 102 2.60 4.11 -28.15
C GLN A 102 2.73 5.64 -28.29
N ILE A 103 2.44 6.40 -27.24
CA ILE A 103 2.58 7.86 -27.24
C ILE A 103 4.04 8.27 -27.38
N GLU A 104 4.95 7.62 -26.64
CA GLU A 104 6.39 7.84 -26.75
C GLU A 104 6.89 7.60 -28.18
N GLN A 105 6.50 6.48 -28.80
CA GLN A 105 6.85 6.15 -30.18
C GLN A 105 6.31 7.21 -31.16
N THR A 106 5.07 7.65 -30.96
CA THR A 106 4.46 8.71 -31.79
C THR A 106 5.26 10.01 -31.70
N ILE A 107 5.64 10.43 -30.49
CA ILE A 107 6.47 11.62 -30.26
C ILE A 107 7.83 11.49 -30.96
N ARG A 108 8.47 10.33 -30.86
CA ARG A 108 9.77 10.07 -31.52
C ARG A 108 9.65 10.18 -33.04
N GLU A 109 8.60 9.61 -33.63
CA GLU A 109 8.36 9.68 -35.07
C GLU A 109 8.10 11.11 -35.55
N VAL A 110 7.35 11.90 -34.78
CA VAL A 110 7.10 13.32 -35.09
C VAL A 110 8.37 14.15 -34.95
N LEU A 111 9.17 13.91 -33.91
CA LEU A 111 10.46 14.59 -33.72
C LEU A 111 11.47 14.25 -34.82
N ALA A 112 11.50 13.00 -35.29
CA ALA A 112 12.40 12.56 -36.36
C ALA A 112 12.12 13.25 -37.70
N LYS A 113 10.87 13.67 -37.95
CA LYS A 113 10.48 14.42 -39.14
C LYS A 113 10.86 15.91 -39.06
N ALA A 114 11.20 16.43 -37.88
CA ALA A 114 11.63 17.81 -37.60
C ALA A 114 10.66 18.94 -38.03
N GLU A 115 9.41 18.62 -38.36
CA GLU A 115 8.43 19.60 -38.87
C GLU A 115 7.61 20.27 -37.76
N ASN A 116 7.55 19.69 -36.55
CA ASN A 116 6.72 20.18 -35.46
C ASN A 116 7.50 21.07 -34.47
N SER A 117 7.46 22.39 -34.71
CA SER A 117 8.15 23.37 -33.85
C SER A 117 7.57 23.44 -32.44
N THR A 118 6.27 23.19 -32.27
CA THR A 118 5.59 23.21 -30.97
C THR A 118 6.05 22.06 -30.08
N LEU A 119 6.15 20.84 -30.63
CA LEU A 119 6.67 19.68 -29.91
C LEU A 119 8.15 19.85 -29.53
N GLN A 120 8.96 20.47 -30.40
CA GLN A 120 10.36 20.78 -30.09
C GLN A 120 10.50 21.78 -28.95
N GLN A 121 9.67 22.83 -28.94
CA GLN A 121 9.63 23.80 -27.84
C GLN A 121 9.20 23.15 -26.52
N ALA A 122 8.16 22.31 -26.56
CA ALA A 122 7.72 21.56 -25.38
C ALA A 122 8.85 20.66 -24.83
N LEU A 123 9.56 19.94 -25.69
CA LEU A 123 10.70 19.12 -25.28
C LEU A 123 11.84 19.94 -24.68
N GLN A 124 12.16 21.10 -25.26
CA GLN A 124 13.16 22.02 -24.71
C GLN A 124 12.76 22.54 -23.33
N GLN A 125 11.48 22.85 -23.14
CA GLN A 125 10.94 23.28 -21.85
C GLN A 125 11.03 22.16 -20.81
N THR A 126 10.61 20.94 -21.16
CA THR A 126 10.76 19.76 -20.28
C THR A 126 12.21 19.55 -19.87
N PHE A 127 13.15 19.71 -20.81
CA PHE A 127 14.59 19.60 -20.54
C PHE A 127 15.10 20.69 -19.59
N ALA A 128 14.56 21.92 -19.69
CA ALA A 128 14.97 23.04 -18.83
C ALA A 128 14.39 22.95 -17.40
N GLU A 129 13.17 22.42 -17.26
CA GLU A 129 12.44 22.39 -15.99
C GLU A 129 12.70 21.11 -15.17
N THR A 130 13.20 20.05 -15.81
CA THR A 130 13.44 18.75 -15.16
C THR A 130 14.88 18.64 -14.66
N ARG A 131 15.05 18.17 -13.43
CA ARG A 131 16.37 17.78 -12.90
C ARG A 131 16.67 16.33 -13.27
N PHE A 132 17.63 16.12 -14.15
CA PHE A 132 18.09 14.80 -14.51
C PHE A 132 19.24 14.34 -13.61
N THR A 133 19.32 13.02 -13.40
CA THR A 133 20.37 12.40 -12.57
C THR A 133 21.54 11.88 -13.38
N SER A 134 21.40 11.79 -14.71
CA SER A 134 22.49 11.34 -15.59
C SER A 134 23.41 12.50 -15.99
N GLY A 135 24.69 12.20 -16.13
CA GLY A 135 25.70 13.11 -16.68
C GLY A 135 25.78 13.09 -18.21
N SER A 136 24.95 12.28 -18.88
CA SER A 136 24.91 12.17 -20.35
C SER A 136 23.76 12.98 -20.93
N ASP A 137 24.06 13.92 -21.83
CA ASP A 137 23.05 14.72 -22.54
C ASP A 137 22.11 13.85 -23.38
N GLU A 138 22.59 12.72 -23.90
CA GLU A 138 21.78 11.77 -24.67
C GLU A 138 20.78 11.04 -23.77
N GLU A 139 21.21 10.55 -22.61
CA GLU A 139 20.31 9.90 -21.65
C GLU A 139 19.29 10.89 -21.08
N ASN A 140 19.72 12.12 -20.78
CA ASN A 140 18.83 13.18 -20.30
C ASN A 140 17.77 13.56 -21.36
N ARG A 141 18.15 13.53 -22.64
CA ARG A 141 17.20 13.77 -23.74
C ARG A 141 16.18 12.64 -23.87
N GLU A 142 16.62 11.39 -23.73
CA GLU A 142 15.75 10.21 -23.74
C GLU A 142 14.78 10.20 -22.54
N ASP A 143 15.24 10.63 -21.37
CA ASP A 143 14.39 10.86 -20.19
C ASP A 143 13.38 11.98 -20.43
N ALA A 144 13.79 13.10 -21.02
CA ALA A 144 12.90 14.21 -21.32
C ALA A 144 11.77 13.80 -22.28
N ILE A 145 12.06 12.97 -23.29
CA ILE A 145 11.05 12.43 -24.21
C ILE A 145 10.04 11.57 -23.43
N ARG A 146 10.52 10.70 -22.53
CA ARG A 146 9.66 9.85 -21.70
C ARG A 146 8.76 10.68 -20.78
N TYR A 147 9.29 11.70 -20.11
CA TYR A 147 8.50 12.60 -19.27
C TYR A 147 7.46 13.38 -20.07
N LEU A 148 7.82 13.90 -21.24
CA LEU A 148 6.89 14.59 -22.13
C LEU A 148 5.79 13.65 -22.64
N ALA A 149 6.12 12.40 -22.96
CA ALA A 149 5.15 11.40 -23.35
C ALA A 149 4.15 11.08 -22.22
N GLU A 150 4.64 10.94 -20.99
CA GLU A 150 3.76 10.78 -19.83
C GLU A 150 2.84 11.99 -19.61
N ASP A 151 3.36 13.21 -19.68
CA ASP A 151 2.57 14.44 -19.54
C ASP A 151 1.46 14.52 -20.60
N ILE A 152 1.84 14.35 -21.87
CA ILE A 152 0.90 14.34 -23.00
C ILE A 152 -0.15 13.23 -22.81
N ALA A 153 0.25 12.02 -22.43
CA ALA A 153 -0.68 10.91 -22.23
C ALA A 153 -1.70 11.21 -21.11
N ARG A 154 -1.26 11.77 -19.98
CA ARG A 154 -2.14 12.20 -18.88
C ARG A 154 -3.11 13.31 -19.31
N ARG A 155 -2.62 14.28 -20.10
CA ARG A 155 -3.46 15.34 -20.67
C ARG A 155 -4.51 14.77 -21.60
N ILE A 156 -4.14 13.86 -22.51
CA ILE A 156 -5.08 13.17 -23.41
C ILE A 156 -6.18 12.48 -22.60
N GLU A 157 -5.82 11.72 -21.57
CA GLU A 157 -6.77 11.07 -20.68
C GLU A 157 -7.74 12.08 -20.04
N ALA A 158 -7.23 13.21 -19.53
CA ALA A 158 -8.05 14.24 -18.89
C ALA A 158 -9.07 14.88 -19.85
N VAL A 159 -8.70 15.12 -21.12
CA VAL A 159 -9.62 15.75 -22.09
C VAL A 159 -10.80 14.86 -22.43
N GLN A 160 -10.68 13.54 -22.27
CA GLN A 160 -11.79 12.62 -22.52
C GLN A 160 -12.97 12.89 -21.59
N LEU A 161 -12.68 13.33 -20.36
CA LEU A 161 -13.68 13.75 -19.39
C LEU A 161 -14.14 15.20 -19.62
N VAL A 162 -13.20 16.15 -19.73
CA VAL A 162 -13.50 17.60 -19.70
C VAL A 162 -13.97 18.15 -21.06
N ARG A 163 -13.58 17.50 -22.17
CA ARG A 163 -13.92 17.89 -23.55
C ARG A 163 -13.58 19.36 -23.88
N ASN A 164 -12.49 19.87 -23.31
CA ASN A 164 -12.02 21.23 -23.60
C ASN A 164 -11.47 21.32 -25.03
N LYS A 165 -12.12 22.12 -25.88
CA LYS A 165 -11.77 22.26 -27.30
C LYS A 165 -10.38 22.84 -27.54
N ASN A 166 -9.93 23.76 -26.68
CA ASN A 166 -8.60 24.38 -26.82
C ASN A 166 -7.51 23.35 -26.53
N GLU A 167 -7.67 22.59 -25.44
CA GLU A 167 -6.74 21.53 -25.06
C GLU A 167 -6.67 20.42 -26.13
N ILE A 168 -7.81 20.05 -26.72
CA ILE A 168 -7.85 19.10 -27.84
C ILE A 168 -7.03 19.64 -29.03
N ALA A 169 -7.22 20.90 -29.41
CA ALA A 169 -6.48 21.50 -30.52
C ALA A 169 -4.96 21.54 -30.24
N ASP A 170 -4.58 21.90 -29.01
CA ASP A 170 -3.18 21.93 -28.57
C ASP A 170 -2.55 20.52 -28.62
N LEU A 171 -3.26 19.48 -28.18
CA LEU A 171 -2.78 18.09 -28.23
C LEU A 171 -2.69 17.56 -29.66
N VAL A 172 -3.63 17.91 -30.55
CA VAL A 172 -3.54 17.59 -31.98
C VAL A 172 -2.30 18.24 -32.59
N GLN A 173 -2.04 19.51 -32.26
CA GLN A 173 -0.86 20.22 -32.73
C GLN A 173 0.44 19.62 -32.18
N LEU A 174 0.48 19.22 -30.91
CA LEU A 174 1.66 18.63 -30.27
C LEU A 174 1.98 17.23 -30.80
N THR A 175 0.97 16.39 -30.98
CA THR A 175 1.16 14.95 -31.26
C THR A 175 0.97 14.57 -32.73
N GLY A 176 0.26 15.39 -33.51
CA GLY A 176 -0.19 15.03 -34.86
C GLY A 176 -1.28 13.95 -34.89
N ILE A 177 -1.77 13.49 -33.73
CA ILE A 177 -2.86 12.53 -33.61
C ILE A 177 -4.18 13.23 -33.93
N THR A 178 -5.08 12.55 -34.62
CA THR A 178 -6.39 13.14 -34.97
C THR A 178 -7.28 13.29 -33.73
N GLU A 179 -8.18 14.28 -33.73
CA GLU A 179 -9.16 14.45 -32.64
C GLU A 179 -9.96 13.16 -32.37
N ALA A 180 -10.35 12.44 -33.42
CA ALA A 180 -11.09 11.20 -33.29
C ALA A 180 -10.29 10.08 -32.60
N GLU A 181 -8.96 10.10 -32.72
CA GLU A 181 -8.06 9.14 -32.05
C GLU A 181 -7.78 9.55 -30.60
N LEU A 182 -7.56 10.84 -30.32
CA LEU A 182 -7.37 11.37 -28.96
C LEU A 182 -8.56 11.08 -28.04
N LEU A 183 -9.77 11.06 -28.62
CA LEU A 183 -11.01 10.84 -27.88
C LEU A 183 -11.39 9.35 -27.73
N ARG A 184 -10.57 8.42 -28.21
CA ARG A 184 -10.75 6.98 -27.94
C ARG A 184 -10.43 6.69 -26.47
N PRO A 185 -11.10 5.74 -25.80
CA PRO A 185 -10.79 5.40 -24.42
C PRO A 185 -9.30 5.07 -24.20
N VAL A 186 -8.67 5.74 -23.23
CA VAL A 186 -7.29 5.46 -22.82
C VAL A 186 -7.24 5.22 -21.32
N ASN A 187 -6.12 4.68 -20.84
CA ASN A 187 -5.87 4.45 -19.43
C ASN A 187 -4.40 4.70 -19.14
N VAL A 188 -4.12 5.76 -18.41
CA VAL A 188 -2.78 6.14 -17.92
C VAL A 188 -2.82 6.06 -16.40
N ASP A 189 -3.54 7.00 -15.80
CA ASP A 189 -3.85 7.04 -14.36
C ASP A 189 -5.31 6.65 -14.12
N GLY A 190 -6.16 6.94 -15.11
CA GLY A 190 -7.60 6.75 -15.28
C GLY A 190 -8.49 7.35 -14.20
N HIS A 191 -9.79 7.33 -14.45
CA HIS A 191 -10.72 8.14 -13.68
C HIS A 191 -11.39 7.34 -12.57
N TRP A 192 -11.68 8.02 -11.47
CA TRP A 192 -12.36 7.47 -10.31
C TRP A 192 -13.54 8.35 -9.96
N PHE A 193 -14.73 7.75 -9.87
CA PHE A 193 -15.88 8.40 -9.30
C PHE A 193 -15.91 8.16 -7.80
N ILE A 194 -16.14 9.22 -7.04
CA ILE A 194 -16.13 9.21 -5.58
C ILE A 194 -17.43 9.83 -5.11
N ASN A 195 -18.12 9.14 -4.21
CA ASN A 195 -19.32 9.62 -3.58
C ASN A 195 -19.12 9.66 -2.07
N VAL A 196 -19.25 10.84 -1.48
CA VAL A 196 -19.06 11.08 -0.05
C VAL A 196 -20.42 11.36 0.57
N PHE A 197 -20.78 10.51 1.53
CA PHE A 197 -21.97 10.63 2.36
C PHE A 197 -21.52 10.95 3.79
N GLU A 198 -21.85 12.13 4.28
CA GLU A 198 -21.60 12.52 5.65
C GLU A 198 -22.92 12.58 6.40
N SER A 199 -22.98 11.93 7.56
CA SER A 199 -24.15 11.90 8.41
C SER A 199 -23.80 12.34 9.83
N TRP A 200 -24.66 13.20 10.38
CA TRP A 200 -24.57 13.67 11.75
C TRP A 200 -25.86 13.38 12.51
N LYS A 201 -25.72 13.05 13.80
CA LYS A 201 -26.82 12.74 14.70
C LYS A 201 -26.64 13.44 16.05
N THR A 202 -27.70 14.07 16.54
CA THR A 202 -27.74 14.66 17.88
C THR A 202 -27.93 13.57 18.93
N ASP A 203 -28.82 12.61 18.65
CA ASP A 203 -29.01 11.38 19.41
C ASP A 203 -28.43 10.19 18.61
N PRO A 204 -27.43 9.46 19.15
CA PRO A 204 -26.86 8.28 18.50
C PRO A 204 -27.90 7.24 18.04
N ASN A 205 -29.04 7.15 18.75
CA ASN A 205 -30.11 6.18 18.49
C ASN A 205 -31.18 6.68 17.51
N ALA A 206 -31.12 7.94 17.07
CA ALA A 206 -32.07 8.54 16.12
C ALA A 206 -31.58 8.41 14.66
N PRO A 207 -32.46 8.62 13.65
CA PRO A 207 -32.02 8.85 12.28
C PRO A 207 -31.13 10.11 12.16
N PRO A 208 -30.33 10.25 11.08
CA PRO A 208 -29.46 11.42 10.88
C PRO A 208 -30.27 12.71 10.81
N ASP A 209 -29.82 13.74 11.54
CA ASP A 209 -30.40 15.08 11.48
C ASP A 209 -29.95 15.82 10.22
N GLU A 210 -28.70 15.58 9.81
CA GLU A 210 -28.11 16.16 8.61
C GLU A 210 -27.48 15.07 7.75
N LEU A 211 -27.73 15.16 6.44
CA LEU A 211 -27.15 14.29 5.43
C LEU A 211 -26.55 15.18 4.34
N ASN A 212 -25.23 15.18 4.24
CA ASN A 212 -24.51 15.88 3.18
C ASN A 212 -23.97 14.85 2.18
N ILE A 213 -24.32 15.02 0.92
CA ILE A 213 -23.91 14.13 -0.17
C ILE A 213 -23.20 14.97 -1.21
N ARG A 214 -21.97 14.58 -1.54
CA ARG A 214 -21.22 15.16 -2.66
C ARG A 214 -20.60 14.07 -3.50
N SER A 215 -20.55 14.29 -4.81
CA SER A 215 -19.90 13.37 -5.73
C SER A 215 -18.89 14.13 -6.58
N GLU A 216 -17.78 13.49 -6.90
CA GLU A 216 -16.72 14.04 -7.72
C GLU A 216 -16.06 12.96 -8.59
N VAL A 217 -15.34 13.39 -9.62
CA VAL A 217 -14.51 12.53 -10.46
C VAL A 217 -13.08 13.01 -10.39
N THR A 218 -12.16 12.12 -10.04
CA THR A 218 -10.73 12.41 -9.93
C THR A 218 -9.93 11.61 -10.96
N GLN A 219 -8.81 12.15 -11.43
CA GLN A 219 -7.86 11.43 -12.27
C GLN A 219 -6.77 10.80 -11.41
N GLY A 220 -6.62 9.48 -11.49
CA GLY A 220 -5.64 8.70 -10.76
C GLY A 220 -6.08 8.25 -9.36
N ALA A 221 -5.57 7.07 -8.96
CA ALA A 221 -5.81 6.48 -7.65
C ALA A 221 -5.26 7.34 -6.49
N GLY A 222 -4.15 8.04 -6.72
CA GLY A 222 -3.54 8.92 -5.71
C GLY A 222 -4.45 10.09 -5.32
N LEU A 223 -5.08 10.76 -6.30
CA LEU A 223 -6.06 11.81 -6.02
C LEU A 223 -7.33 11.23 -5.39
N ALA A 224 -7.76 10.04 -5.78
CA ALA A 224 -8.91 9.39 -5.16
C ALA A 224 -8.68 9.11 -3.66
N ILE A 225 -7.51 8.57 -3.31
CA ILE A 225 -7.12 8.39 -1.92
C ILE A 225 -7.02 9.74 -1.19
N TYR A 226 -6.43 10.76 -1.84
CA TYR A 226 -6.35 12.09 -1.26
C TYR A 226 -7.74 12.64 -0.92
N SER A 227 -8.71 12.53 -1.83
CA SER A 227 -10.10 12.95 -1.61
C SER A 227 -10.75 12.24 -0.42
N ILE A 228 -10.51 10.93 -0.26
CA ILE A 228 -10.99 10.15 0.90
C ILE A 228 -10.40 10.71 2.20
N LYS A 229 -9.07 10.86 2.23
CA LYS A 229 -8.34 11.39 3.39
C LYS A 229 -8.82 12.79 3.75
N GLU A 230 -8.96 13.65 2.76
CA GLU A 230 -9.39 15.03 2.93
C GLU A 230 -10.84 15.13 3.45
N ALA A 231 -11.75 14.31 2.91
CA ALA A 231 -13.13 14.25 3.37
C ALA A 231 -13.20 13.87 4.86
N ILE A 232 -12.52 12.79 5.23
CA ILE A 232 -12.48 12.30 6.61
C ILE A 232 -11.82 13.32 7.54
N GLN A 233 -10.71 13.94 7.13
CA GLN A 233 -10.01 14.95 7.91
C GLN A 233 -10.83 16.22 8.11
N LYS A 234 -11.59 16.66 7.09
CA LYS A 234 -12.52 17.79 7.22
C LYS A 234 -13.63 17.44 8.23
N SER A 235 -14.15 16.22 8.14
CA SER A 235 -15.19 15.73 9.04
C SER A 235 -14.71 15.51 10.47
N SER A 236 -13.43 15.21 10.70
CA SER A 236 -12.86 14.99 12.03
C SER A 236 -12.50 16.26 12.79
N LYS A 237 -12.59 17.44 12.15
CA LYS A 237 -12.34 18.72 12.82
C LYS A 237 -13.32 18.91 13.99
N ASN A 238 -12.80 19.37 15.12
CA ASN A 238 -13.54 19.70 16.34
C ASN A 238 -14.21 18.51 17.04
N LEU A 239 -13.78 17.28 16.76
CA LEU A 239 -14.22 16.13 17.55
C LEU A 239 -13.56 16.13 18.94
N PRO A 240 -14.22 15.55 19.96
CA PRO A 240 -13.60 15.34 21.27
C PRO A 240 -12.31 14.54 21.14
N GLU A 241 -11.23 14.99 21.79
CA GLU A 241 -9.91 14.35 21.72
C GLU A 241 -9.93 12.87 22.15
N CYS A 242 -10.88 12.51 23.02
CA CYS A 242 -10.99 11.17 23.61
C CYS A 242 -11.92 10.21 22.85
N SER A 243 -12.38 10.54 21.65
CA SER A 243 -13.28 9.67 20.89
C SER A 243 -12.53 8.51 20.25
N ASP A 244 -13.07 7.31 20.43
CA ASP A 244 -12.72 6.12 19.67
C ASP A 244 -13.19 6.32 18.22
N GLU A 245 -12.29 5.97 17.28
CA GLU A 245 -12.55 6.08 15.85
C GLU A 245 -12.37 4.72 15.19
N SER A 246 -13.32 4.34 14.32
CA SER A 246 -13.26 3.09 13.59
C SER A 246 -13.43 3.30 12.09
N ILE A 247 -12.77 2.48 11.29
CA ILE A 247 -12.93 2.46 9.84
C ILE A 247 -13.17 1.03 9.35
N THR A 248 -14.12 0.89 8.44
CA THR A 248 -14.43 -0.36 7.75
C THR A 248 -14.19 -0.18 6.28
N LEU A 249 -13.35 -1.04 5.73
CA LEU A 249 -12.98 -1.10 4.32
C LEU A 249 -13.64 -2.35 3.74
N SER A 250 -14.41 -2.20 2.67
CA SER A 250 -15.07 -3.34 2.04
C SER A 250 -15.22 -3.12 0.54
N HIS A 251 -15.62 -4.17 -0.19
CA HIS A 251 -15.93 -4.08 -1.60
C HIS A 251 -17.32 -4.64 -1.92
N ASP A 252 -17.96 -4.09 -2.95
CA ASP A 252 -19.24 -4.55 -3.48
C ASP A 252 -19.18 -4.51 -5.01
N GLY A 253 -18.91 -5.67 -5.62
CA GLY A 253 -18.57 -5.75 -7.03
C GLY A 253 -17.33 -4.90 -7.36
N PHE A 254 -17.51 -3.86 -8.16
CA PHE A 254 -16.44 -2.94 -8.58
C PHE A 254 -16.24 -1.74 -7.65
N TRP A 255 -17.12 -1.59 -6.65
CA TRP A 255 -17.09 -0.46 -5.72
C TRP A 255 -16.23 -0.80 -4.51
N TYR A 256 -15.32 0.09 -4.15
CA TYR A 256 -14.76 0.10 -2.80
C TYR A 256 -15.62 0.99 -1.91
N LYS A 257 -15.85 0.54 -0.69
CA LYS A 257 -16.62 1.26 0.32
C LYS A 257 -15.74 1.49 1.53
N VAL A 258 -15.69 2.74 1.96
CA VAL A 258 -14.95 3.20 3.14
C VAL A 258 -15.96 3.81 4.09
N GLU A 259 -16.20 3.16 5.22
CA GLU A 259 -17.09 3.69 6.26
C GLU A 259 -16.25 4.03 7.50
N ALA A 260 -16.17 5.30 7.85
CA ALA A 260 -15.48 5.77 9.04
C ALA A 260 -16.49 6.34 10.06
N LYS A 261 -16.45 5.79 11.27
CA LYS A 261 -17.16 6.31 12.45
C LYS A 261 -16.15 7.11 13.26
N LEU A 262 -16.33 8.43 13.27
CA LEU A 262 -15.37 9.35 13.88
C LEU A 262 -15.76 9.69 15.33
N SER A 263 -17.04 9.59 15.64
CA SER A 263 -17.57 9.63 16.99
C SER A 263 -18.93 8.93 17.01
N LEU A 264 -19.52 8.76 18.20
CA LEU A 264 -20.89 8.22 18.34
C LEU A 264 -21.94 8.94 17.47
N ARG A 265 -21.67 10.19 17.10
CA ARG A 265 -22.61 11.08 16.42
C ARG A 265 -22.27 11.33 14.96
N LYS A 266 -21.10 10.88 14.49
CA LYS A 266 -20.58 11.24 13.17
C LYS A 266 -20.06 10.03 12.41
N THR A 267 -20.70 9.76 11.28
CA THR A 267 -20.28 8.70 10.35
C THR A 267 -20.14 9.30 8.96
N ILE A 268 -19.04 8.94 8.29
CA ILE A 268 -18.78 9.26 6.90
C ILE A 268 -18.63 7.96 6.12
N ARG A 269 -19.39 7.81 5.04
CA ARG A 269 -19.28 6.72 4.08
C ARG A 269 -18.80 7.28 2.76
N ILE A 270 -17.81 6.64 2.17
CA ILE A 270 -17.25 7.02 0.88
C ILE A 270 -17.25 5.80 -0.02
N ASP A 271 -17.96 5.91 -1.13
CA ASP A 271 -17.99 4.88 -2.16
C ASP A 271 -17.11 5.37 -3.33
N LEU A 272 -16.22 4.50 -3.82
CA LEU A 272 -15.35 4.81 -4.95
C LEU A 272 -15.42 3.71 -6.01
N VAL A 273 -15.39 4.08 -7.29
CA VAL A 273 -15.39 3.13 -8.42
C VAL A 273 -14.60 3.67 -9.58
N ARG A 274 -13.94 2.76 -10.31
CA ARG A 274 -13.22 3.10 -11.54
C ARG A 274 -14.24 3.50 -12.62
N CYS A 275 -13.97 4.58 -13.33
CA CYS A 275 -14.83 5.07 -14.39
C CYS A 275 -14.07 5.43 -15.65
N GLN A 276 -14.75 5.29 -16.79
CA GLN A 276 -14.24 5.64 -18.11
C GLN A 276 -15.22 6.62 -18.77
N PRO A 277 -14.78 7.83 -19.17
CA PRO A 277 -15.59 8.68 -20.01
C PRO A 277 -15.68 8.12 -21.43
N ASP A 278 -16.86 8.20 -22.02
CA ASP A 278 -17.10 7.87 -23.42
C ASP A 278 -17.99 8.92 -24.10
N ALA A 279 -18.44 8.67 -25.33
CA ALA A 279 -19.33 9.58 -26.05
C ALA A 279 -20.75 9.68 -25.46
N LYS A 280 -21.14 8.77 -24.55
CA LYS A 280 -22.47 8.70 -23.94
C LYS A 280 -22.50 9.15 -22.47
N GLY A 281 -21.35 9.29 -21.82
CA GLY A 281 -21.22 9.71 -20.44
C GLY A 281 -20.08 8.99 -19.71
N LEU A 282 -20.28 8.74 -18.41
CA LEU A 282 -19.36 7.95 -17.60
C LEU A 282 -19.83 6.50 -17.53
N ARG A 283 -18.92 5.55 -17.75
CA ARG A 283 -19.16 4.13 -17.55
C ARG A 283 -18.35 3.61 -16.37
N TRP A 284 -18.96 2.80 -15.52
CA TRP A 284 -18.25 2.07 -14.47
C TRP A 284 -17.49 0.90 -15.08
N VAL A 285 -16.22 0.76 -14.73
CA VAL A 285 -15.36 -0.31 -15.24
C VAL A 285 -14.74 -1.06 -14.07
N LYS A 286 -14.30 -2.29 -14.33
CA LYS A 286 -13.65 -3.10 -13.30
C LYS A 286 -12.27 -2.51 -12.96
N PRO A 287 -11.92 -2.35 -11.66
CA PRO A 287 -10.56 -2.02 -11.28
C PRO A 287 -9.56 -3.04 -11.82
N SER A 288 -8.41 -2.57 -12.30
CA SER A 288 -7.30 -3.42 -12.71
C SER A 288 -6.53 -3.96 -11.50
N TRP A 289 -5.67 -4.96 -11.70
CA TRP A 289 -4.75 -5.45 -10.66
C TRP A 289 -3.86 -4.33 -10.10
N ARG A 290 -3.51 -3.34 -10.93
CA ARG A 290 -2.72 -2.17 -10.51
C ARG A 290 -3.52 -1.26 -9.59
N ASP A 291 -4.82 -1.11 -9.85
CA ASP A 291 -5.71 -0.31 -9.02
C ASP A 291 -5.89 -0.93 -7.63
N GLU A 292 -5.87 -2.26 -7.51
CA GLU A 292 -5.87 -2.94 -6.21
C GLU A 292 -4.64 -2.54 -5.38
N TYR A 293 -3.44 -2.57 -5.98
CA TYR A 293 -2.21 -2.12 -5.32
C TYR A 293 -2.24 -0.62 -4.97
N LEU A 294 -2.77 0.22 -5.86
CA LEU A 294 -2.74 1.68 -5.68
C LEU A 294 -3.85 2.21 -4.77
N ILE A 295 -4.93 1.46 -4.52
CA ILE A 295 -6.04 1.86 -3.65
C ILE A 295 -6.01 1.10 -2.33
N ARG A 296 -5.95 -0.24 -2.39
CA ARG A 296 -6.23 -1.12 -1.26
C ARG A 296 -5.18 -0.99 -0.16
N GLU A 297 -3.91 -1.23 -0.50
CA GLU A 297 -2.81 -1.21 0.47
C GLU A 297 -2.60 0.19 1.08
N PRO A 298 -2.54 1.29 0.28
CA PRO A 298 -2.36 2.62 0.85
C PRO A 298 -3.51 3.08 1.76
N LEU A 299 -4.73 2.61 1.52
CA LEU A 299 -5.86 2.87 2.41
C LEU A 299 -5.77 2.09 3.72
N ILE A 300 -5.32 0.83 3.68
CA ILE A 300 -5.08 0.02 4.89
C ILE A 300 -3.98 0.67 5.74
N ASP A 301 -2.85 1.04 5.14
CA ASP A 301 -1.74 1.65 5.88
C ASP A 301 -2.12 3.01 6.46
N TRP A 302 -2.83 3.82 5.68
CA TRP A 302 -3.37 5.08 6.17
C TRP A 302 -4.37 4.87 7.31
N ALA A 303 -5.26 3.87 7.19
CA ALA A 303 -6.22 3.55 8.23
C ALA A 303 -5.50 3.17 9.54
N LYS A 304 -4.47 2.31 9.48
CA LYS A 304 -3.63 1.89 10.63
C LYS A 304 -2.99 3.05 11.37
N ALA A 305 -2.65 4.11 10.65
CA ALA A 305 -2.06 5.32 11.20
C ALA A 305 -3.09 6.32 11.76
N ASN A 306 -4.40 6.18 11.49
CA ASN A 306 -5.39 7.21 11.79
C ASN A 306 -6.60 6.73 12.62
N PHE A 307 -6.87 5.44 12.70
CA PHE A 307 -8.01 4.87 13.43
C PHE A 307 -7.59 3.93 14.56
N ASN A 308 -8.46 3.80 15.56
CA ASN A 308 -8.25 2.86 16.68
C ASN A 308 -8.67 1.44 16.31
N PHE A 309 -9.74 1.33 15.52
CA PHE A 309 -10.33 0.05 15.13
C PHE A 309 -10.45 0.00 13.61
N ILE A 310 -9.98 -1.08 13.01
CA ILE A 310 -9.99 -1.27 11.56
C ILE A 310 -10.61 -2.60 11.24
N CYS A 311 -11.54 -2.61 10.30
CA CYS A 311 -11.91 -3.79 9.55
C CYS A 311 -11.38 -3.60 8.12
N ASP A 312 -10.41 -4.40 7.71
CA ASP A 312 -9.81 -4.29 6.38
C ASP A 312 -10.68 -4.93 5.29
N PHE A 313 -10.23 -4.83 4.04
CA PHE A 313 -10.95 -5.36 2.88
C PHE A 313 -11.12 -6.90 2.90
N ASP A 314 -10.33 -7.63 3.70
CA ASP A 314 -10.48 -9.07 3.91
C ASP A 314 -11.43 -9.40 5.07
N GLY A 315 -11.97 -8.38 5.73
CA GLY A 315 -12.79 -8.52 6.92
C GLY A 315 -11.99 -8.81 8.19
N LYS A 316 -10.65 -8.67 8.17
CA LYS A 316 -9.84 -8.82 9.38
C LYS A 316 -10.07 -7.58 10.26
N GLN A 317 -10.57 -7.82 11.47
CA GLN A 317 -10.73 -6.80 12.49
C GLN A 317 -9.43 -6.67 13.32
N SER A 318 -8.99 -5.44 13.55
CA SER A 318 -7.83 -5.13 14.39
C SER A 318 -8.05 -3.83 15.19
N PRO A 319 -7.96 -3.84 16.53
CA PRO A 319 -7.85 -5.02 17.40
C PRO A 319 -9.02 -6.01 17.24
N SER A 320 -8.78 -7.29 17.54
CA SER A 320 -9.68 -8.41 17.26
C SER A 320 -10.97 -8.41 18.10
N GLY A 321 -10.98 -7.75 19.26
CA GLY A 321 -12.23 -7.41 19.94
C GLY A 321 -12.13 -7.02 21.41
N ASP A 322 -11.22 -7.62 22.18
CA ASP A 322 -11.08 -7.31 23.61
C ASP A 322 -9.93 -6.32 23.85
N ILE A 323 -10.29 -5.08 24.21
CA ILE A 323 -9.32 -4.02 24.49
C ILE A 323 -8.39 -4.38 25.65
N ARG A 324 -8.80 -5.29 26.54
CA ARG A 324 -8.00 -5.72 27.69
C ARG A 324 -6.77 -6.50 27.28
N GLN A 325 -6.72 -6.99 26.04
CA GLN A 325 -5.56 -7.67 25.47
C GLN A 325 -4.53 -6.70 24.90
N LEU A 326 -4.80 -5.38 24.87
CA LEU A 326 -3.80 -4.41 24.42
C LEU A 326 -2.60 -4.36 25.37
N ARG A 327 -1.41 -4.25 24.81
CA ARG A 327 -0.14 -4.09 25.52
C ARG A 327 0.71 -3.03 24.83
N PHE A 328 1.62 -2.41 25.57
CA PHE A 328 2.82 -1.87 24.94
C PHE A 328 3.93 -2.93 24.97
N LEU A 329 4.50 -3.22 23.80
CA LEU A 329 5.71 -4.00 23.68
C LEU A 329 6.88 -3.04 23.56
N VAL A 330 7.77 -3.06 24.54
CA VAL A 330 9.01 -2.27 24.53
C VAL A 330 10.15 -3.17 24.10
N THR A 331 10.72 -2.89 22.95
CA THR A 331 11.92 -3.58 22.44
C THR A 331 13.15 -2.78 22.82
N GLU A 332 14.09 -3.40 23.53
CA GLU A 332 15.40 -2.83 23.82
C GLU A 332 16.37 -3.14 22.68
N TYR A 333 17.11 -2.12 22.26
CA TYR A 333 18.21 -2.24 21.33
C TYR A 333 19.56 -2.02 22.02
N ASN A 334 20.59 -2.68 21.49
CA ASN A 334 21.97 -2.35 21.78
C ASN A 334 22.71 -2.04 20.48
N GLN A 335 23.80 -1.29 20.62
CA GLN A 335 24.62 -0.85 19.52
C GLN A 335 26.01 -1.48 19.66
N SER A 336 26.38 -2.34 18.72
CA SER A 336 27.74 -2.87 18.62
C SER A 336 28.66 -1.95 17.82
N SER A 337 28.11 -1.12 16.93
CA SER A 337 28.84 -0.17 16.08
C SER A 337 27.93 0.97 15.58
N PRO A 338 28.47 2.14 15.18
CA PRO A 338 27.70 3.20 14.55
C PRO A 338 26.80 2.67 13.41
N GLY A 339 25.49 2.89 13.52
CA GLY A 339 24.50 2.46 12.52
C GLY A 339 24.05 0.99 12.57
N ILE A 340 24.67 0.12 13.38
CA ILE A 340 24.26 -1.28 13.52
C ILE A 340 23.60 -1.48 14.89
N ARG A 341 22.33 -1.88 14.88
CA ARG A 341 21.54 -2.15 16.09
C ARG A 341 20.98 -3.56 16.05
N TYR A 342 20.88 -4.19 17.21
CA TYR A 342 20.25 -5.49 17.37
C TYR A 342 19.38 -5.48 18.63
N LYS A 343 18.30 -6.25 18.59
CA LYS A 343 17.35 -6.40 19.69
C LYS A 343 18.01 -7.21 20.81
N THR A 344 17.95 -6.71 22.05
CA THR A 344 18.57 -7.37 23.23
C THR A 344 17.57 -7.81 24.26
N GLY A 345 16.46 -7.09 24.39
CA GLY A 345 15.44 -7.37 25.39
C GLY A 345 14.05 -7.00 24.91
N ARG A 346 13.05 -7.57 25.58
CA ARG A 346 11.66 -7.17 25.45
C ARG A 346 11.00 -7.02 26.83
N MET A 347 10.14 -6.03 26.95
CA MET A 347 9.31 -5.77 28.12
C MET A 347 7.88 -5.56 27.67
N VAL A 348 6.94 -6.20 28.37
CA VAL A 348 5.51 -6.10 28.07
C VAL A 348 4.86 -5.26 29.16
N ILE A 349 4.15 -4.21 28.75
CA ILE A 349 3.40 -3.33 29.64
C ILE A 349 1.93 -3.71 29.52
N SER A 350 1.33 -4.14 30.62
CA SER A 350 -0.07 -4.58 30.64
C SER A 350 -1.05 -3.48 31.06
N GLY A 351 -0.60 -2.44 31.77
CA GLY A 351 -1.46 -1.35 32.21
C GLY A 351 -2.60 -1.81 33.13
N ASN A 352 -2.50 -3.01 33.71
CA ASN A 352 -3.54 -3.68 34.49
C ASN A 352 -4.92 -3.65 33.80
N LEU A 353 -4.95 -3.77 32.47
CA LEU A 353 -6.21 -3.70 31.72
C LEU A 353 -7.17 -4.84 32.09
N GLU A 354 -6.67 -5.98 32.59
CA GLU A 354 -7.50 -7.06 33.12
C GLU A 354 -8.38 -6.65 34.32
N GLU A 355 -8.03 -5.58 35.05
CA GLU A 355 -8.80 -5.11 36.22
C GLU A 355 -10.03 -4.28 35.83
N ILE A 356 -10.19 -3.93 34.54
CA ILE A 356 -11.35 -3.18 34.05
C ILE A 356 -12.60 -4.08 34.08
N SER A 357 -13.55 -3.79 34.98
CA SER A 357 -14.81 -4.53 35.09
C SER A 357 -15.64 -4.50 33.80
N ASP A 358 -16.50 -5.50 33.61
CA ASP A 358 -17.37 -5.58 32.42
C ASP A 358 -18.38 -4.42 32.37
N GLU A 359 -18.88 -3.95 33.52
CA GLU A 359 -19.79 -2.81 33.59
C GLU A 359 -19.10 -1.51 33.15
N LEU A 360 -17.87 -1.29 33.62
CA LEU A 360 -17.09 -0.12 33.22
C LEU A 360 -16.75 -0.18 31.73
N LEU A 361 -16.35 -1.36 31.24
CA LEU A 361 -16.04 -1.55 29.81
C LEU A 361 -17.27 -1.30 28.93
N ALA A 362 -18.44 -1.80 29.31
CA ALA A 362 -19.70 -1.55 28.61
C ALA A 362 -20.02 -0.05 28.55
N SER A 363 -19.91 0.66 29.70
CA SER A 363 -20.12 2.11 29.74
C SER A 363 -19.13 2.90 28.89
N LEU A 364 -17.85 2.51 28.87
CA LEU A 364 -16.83 3.14 28.01
C LEU A 364 -17.08 2.89 26.52
N ARG A 365 -17.59 1.72 26.15
CA ARG A 365 -17.99 1.39 24.78
C ARG A 365 -19.16 2.25 24.33
N GLU A 366 -20.18 2.41 25.17
CA GLU A 366 -21.32 3.31 24.91
C GLU A 366 -20.89 4.77 24.75
N GLN A 367 -19.82 5.18 25.43
CA GLN A 367 -19.26 6.53 25.33
C GLN A 367 -18.23 6.69 24.19
N GLY A 368 -17.81 5.59 23.55
CA GLY A 368 -16.73 5.58 22.56
C GLY A 368 -15.41 6.07 23.14
N ARG A 369 -15.01 5.59 24.32
CA ARG A 369 -13.78 6.01 25.05
C ARG A 369 -12.93 4.84 25.52
N THR A 370 -13.16 3.67 24.96
CA THR A 370 -12.55 2.41 25.39
C THR A 370 -11.06 2.41 25.11
N HIS A 371 -10.67 2.77 23.89
CA HIS A 371 -9.25 2.82 23.51
C HIS A 371 -8.52 3.92 24.27
N PHE A 372 -9.13 5.10 24.42
CA PHE A 372 -8.55 6.20 25.20
C PHE A 372 -8.22 5.78 26.65
N LYS A 373 -9.15 5.09 27.32
CA LYS A 373 -8.92 4.59 28.69
C LYS A 373 -7.79 3.57 28.73
N ALA A 374 -7.78 2.61 27.79
CA ALA A 374 -6.75 1.58 27.73
C ALA A 374 -5.36 2.20 27.51
N GLN A 375 -5.23 3.09 26.53
CA GLN A 375 -3.97 3.76 26.24
C GLN A 375 -3.46 4.58 27.43
N ARG A 376 -4.35 5.26 28.16
CA ARG A 376 -3.96 6.04 29.36
C ARG A 376 -3.38 5.13 30.45
N LEU A 377 -4.01 3.98 30.71
CA LEU A 377 -3.51 3.02 31.69
C LEU A 377 -2.16 2.43 31.27
N LEU A 378 -2.05 2.01 30.01
CA LEU A 378 -0.78 1.54 29.43
C LEU A 378 0.32 2.59 29.51
N THR A 379 0.00 3.86 29.25
CA THR A 379 0.97 4.96 29.30
C THR A 379 1.48 5.21 30.71
N ASN A 380 0.60 5.16 31.71
CA ASN A 380 1.00 5.31 33.11
C ASN A 380 1.92 4.17 33.56
N ASP A 381 1.54 2.92 33.26
CA ASP A 381 2.34 1.74 33.61
C ASP A 381 3.68 1.71 32.86
N LEU A 382 3.69 2.11 31.58
CA LEU A 382 4.91 2.27 30.80
C LEU A 382 5.86 3.27 31.46
N ARG A 383 5.35 4.42 31.90
CA ARG A 383 6.12 5.47 32.55
C ARG A 383 6.80 4.93 33.81
N ASP A 384 6.01 4.29 34.68
CA ASP A 384 6.49 3.78 35.95
C ASP A 384 7.47 2.60 35.74
N SER A 385 7.23 1.77 34.72
CA SER A 385 8.10 0.64 34.34
C SER A 385 9.42 1.07 33.68
N LEU A 386 9.43 2.17 32.91
CA LEU A 386 10.64 2.67 32.24
C LEU A 386 11.54 3.52 33.13
N ALA A 387 10.99 4.16 34.17
CA ALA A 387 11.75 5.09 35.01
C ALA A 387 13.09 4.50 35.54
N PRO A 388 13.17 3.26 36.04
CA PRO A 388 14.44 2.67 36.52
C PRO A 388 15.49 2.42 35.43
N PHE A 389 15.08 2.36 34.15
CA PHE A 389 15.99 2.14 33.03
C PHE A 389 16.54 3.44 32.46
N LEU A 390 15.76 4.52 32.58
CA LEU A 390 16.14 5.84 32.10
C LEU A 390 17.08 6.54 33.08
N SER A 391 17.12 6.11 34.35
CA SER A 391 18.02 6.68 35.37
C SER A 391 19.50 6.36 35.16
N ASP A 392 19.84 5.47 34.22
CA ASP A 392 21.22 5.09 33.92
C ASP A 392 22.06 6.24 33.33
N TYR A 393 21.39 7.21 32.70
CA TYR A 393 22.02 8.38 32.10
C TYR A 393 21.27 9.67 32.48
N PRO A 394 21.97 10.82 32.54
CA PRO A 394 21.34 12.11 32.79
C PRO A 394 20.21 12.44 31.80
N PRO A 395 19.20 13.23 32.21
CA PRO A 395 18.09 13.66 31.35
C PRO A 395 18.52 14.19 29.96
N GLU A 396 19.62 14.94 29.87
CA GLU A 396 20.12 15.51 28.62
C GLU A 396 20.52 14.48 27.56
N CYS A 397 20.79 13.24 27.97
CA CYS A 397 21.15 12.14 27.08
C CYS A 397 19.95 11.49 26.40
N TRP A 398 18.73 11.73 26.90
CA TRP A 398 17.53 11.11 26.39
C TRP A 398 16.73 12.04 25.49
N SER A 399 16.12 11.48 24.47
CA SER A 399 15.17 12.22 23.64
C SER A 399 14.16 11.29 23.00
N MET A 400 12.93 11.74 22.80
CA MET A 400 11.95 11.00 21.99
C MET A 400 12.15 11.23 20.49
N SER A 401 11.74 10.25 19.70
CA SER A 401 11.54 10.37 18.26
C SER A 401 10.35 9.50 17.87
N GLY A 402 9.14 10.06 17.91
CA GLY A 402 7.91 9.27 17.76
C GLY A 402 7.75 8.30 18.95
N PRO A 403 7.33 7.03 18.74
CA PRO A 403 7.21 6.05 19.80
C PRO A 403 8.55 5.37 20.16
N SER A 404 9.69 6.01 19.88
CA SER A 404 11.03 5.49 20.19
C SER A 404 11.79 6.44 21.11
N ILE A 405 12.49 5.86 22.09
CA ILE A 405 13.36 6.56 23.03
C ILE A 405 14.80 6.43 22.54
N ARG A 406 15.45 7.56 22.32
CA ARG A 406 16.84 7.66 21.88
C ARG A 406 17.76 7.98 23.04
N LEU A 407 18.93 7.35 23.03
CA LEU A 407 20.03 7.62 23.92
C LEU A 407 21.19 8.22 23.11
N ASP A 408 21.70 9.33 23.61
CA ASP A 408 22.91 10.00 23.16
C ASP A 408 23.84 10.20 24.36
N GLU A 409 24.68 9.21 24.63
CA GLU A 409 25.62 9.28 25.76
C GLU A 409 26.67 10.38 25.57
N SER A 410 26.85 10.90 24.35
CA SER A 410 27.82 11.96 24.07
C SER A 410 27.47 13.28 24.75
N LYS A 411 26.20 13.46 25.11
CA LYS A 411 25.70 14.63 25.84
C LYS A 411 25.98 14.61 27.34
N ALA A 412 26.39 13.45 27.89
CA ALA A 412 26.71 13.35 29.31
C ALA A 412 27.97 14.17 29.62
N LYS A 413 27.89 15.06 30.62
CA LYS A 413 29.04 15.85 31.08
C LYS A 413 30.13 14.96 31.69
N ASP A 414 29.73 13.93 32.43
CA ASP A 414 30.62 12.95 33.08
C ASP A 414 30.78 11.68 32.23
N ARG A 415 31.14 11.87 30.97
CA ARG A 415 31.20 10.80 29.98
C ARG A 415 32.17 9.69 30.39
N LYS A 416 31.67 8.45 30.49
CA LYS A 416 32.47 7.27 30.90
C LYS A 416 33.33 6.65 29.79
N ARG A 417 33.11 7.01 28.52
CA ARG A 417 33.74 6.38 27.33
C ARG A 417 34.17 7.43 26.28
N PRO A 418 35.15 7.17 25.40
CA PRO A 418 35.56 8.07 24.30
C PRO A 418 34.47 8.39 23.26
N PHE A 419 34.63 9.48 22.47
CA PHE A 419 33.62 10.00 21.50
C PHE A 419 32.96 8.93 20.63
N PHE A 420 33.80 8.09 20.03
CA PHE A 420 33.40 7.09 19.04
C PHE A 420 32.89 5.78 19.65
N GLU A 421 32.94 5.64 20.99
CA GLU A 421 32.52 4.43 21.71
C GLU A 421 31.20 4.62 22.48
N CYS A 422 30.59 5.80 22.39
CA CYS A 422 29.29 6.02 23.01
C CYS A 422 28.15 5.48 22.17
N PHE A 423 27.12 5.05 22.89
CA PHE A 423 25.84 4.77 22.28
C PHE A 423 25.21 6.05 21.73
N TRP A 424 24.75 5.97 20.48
CA TRP A 424 23.99 7.02 19.82
C TRP A 424 22.94 6.40 18.89
N GLY A 425 21.67 6.49 19.30
CA GLY A 425 20.55 5.96 18.50
C GLY A 425 19.31 5.64 19.32
N GLU A 426 18.42 4.84 18.73
CA GLU A 426 17.23 4.33 19.42
C GLU A 426 17.64 3.22 20.38
N LYS A 427 17.30 3.42 21.66
CA LYS A 427 17.56 2.48 22.75
C LYS A 427 16.32 1.64 23.06
N TYR A 428 15.14 2.25 23.00
CA TYR A 428 13.86 1.58 23.19
C TYR A 428 12.90 1.95 22.05
N GLU A 429 12.16 0.97 21.54
CA GLU A 429 11.05 1.15 20.61
C GLU A 429 9.78 0.65 21.28
N ILE A 430 8.71 1.45 21.22
CA ILE A 430 7.42 1.14 21.83
C ILE A 430 6.44 0.84 20.71
N GLU A 431 5.82 -0.33 20.76
CA GLU A 431 4.77 -0.74 19.83
C GLU A 431 3.48 -1.03 20.58
N LEU A 432 2.33 -0.60 20.03
CA LEU A 432 1.03 -1.02 20.53
C LEU A 432 0.67 -2.36 19.87
N VAL A 433 0.41 -3.36 20.70
CA VAL A 433 0.14 -4.73 20.26
C VAL A 433 -1.10 -5.28 20.96
N GLU A 434 -1.72 -6.28 20.36
CA GLU A 434 -2.75 -7.12 20.97
C GLU A 434 -2.12 -8.47 21.32
N GLN A 435 -2.35 -8.92 22.55
CA GLN A 435 -1.93 -10.23 23.03
C GLN A 435 -2.93 -11.29 22.55
N VAL A 436 -2.48 -12.18 21.66
CA VAL A 436 -3.24 -13.32 21.13
C VAL A 436 -2.57 -14.61 21.62
N GLY A 437 -3.08 -15.14 22.73
CA GLY A 437 -2.41 -16.23 23.44
C GLY A 437 -1.04 -15.79 23.98
N GLU A 438 0.03 -16.42 23.49
CA GLU A 438 1.42 -16.07 23.84
C GLU A 438 2.08 -15.11 22.83
N GLN A 439 1.38 -14.77 21.75
CA GLN A 439 1.89 -13.92 20.68
C GLN A 439 1.41 -12.48 20.83
N PHE A 440 2.19 -11.54 20.27
CA PHE A 440 1.87 -10.12 20.25
C PHE A 440 1.75 -9.68 18.79
N GLU A 441 0.53 -9.34 18.36
CA GLU A 441 0.26 -8.85 17.02
C GLU A 441 0.20 -7.30 17.02
N PRO A 442 0.92 -6.60 16.13
CA PRO A 442 0.78 -5.15 16.00
C PRO A 442 -0.65 -4.76 15.65
N VAL A 443 -1.16 -3.73 16.33
CA VAL A 443 -2.49 -3.17 16.10
C VAL A 443 -2.43 -1.72 15.65
N PRO A 444 -3.52 -1.19 15.06
CA PRO A 444 -3.62 0.22 14.70
C PRO A 444 -3.31 1.13 15.88
N TRP A 445 -2.47 2.14 15.65
CA TRP A 445 -2.13 3.14 16.65
C TRP A 445 -2.05 4.50 15.98
N ARG A 446 -3.02 5.35 16.31
CA ARG A 446 -3.19 6.65 15.66
C ARG A 446 -1.95 7.53 15.87
N GLU A 447 -1.54 8.24 14.83
CA GLU A 447 -0.39 9.16 14.91
C GLU A 447 -0.60 10.25 15.98
N LYS A 448 -1.84 10.73 16.17
CA LYS A 448 -2.16 11.67 17.25
C LYS A 448 -1.98 11.08 18.65
N ASP A 449 -2.25 9.78 18.80
CA ASP A 449 -2.11 9.04 20.05
C ASP A 449 -0.63 8.78 20.36
N LYS A 450 0.18 8.46 19.34
CA LYS A 450 1.64 8.36 19.44
C LYS A 450 2.27 9.69 19.85
N ARG A 451 1.87 10.80 19.22
CA ARG A 451 2.33 12.15 19.60
C ARG A 451 1.96 12.53 21.02
N SER A 452 0.79 12.11 21.48
CA SER A 452 0.35 12.33 22.86
C SER A 452 1.23 11.56 23.86
N LEU A 453 1.58 10.32 23.54
CA LEU A 453 2.55 9.54 24.32
C LEU A 453 3.93 10.21 24.32
N GLU A 454 4.43 10.60 23.15
CA GLU A 454 5.71 11.29 22.99
C GLU A 454 5.79 12.55 23.86
N LYS A 455 4.71 13.34 23.92
CA LYS A 455 4.63 14.50 24.80
C LYS A 455 4.74 14.12 26.28
N ILE A 456 3.97 13.12 26.72
CA ILE A 456 3.98 12.64 28.12
C ILE A 456 5.36 12.11 28.52
N LEU A 457 6.01 11.32 27.65
CA LEU A 457 7.33 10.77 27.92
C LEU A 457 8.42 11.84 27.87
N ASN A 458 8.34 12.83 26.98
CA ASN A 458 9.25 13.97 27.00
C ASN A 458 9.09 14.82 28.28
N GLU A 459 7.85 15.05 28.73
CA GLU A 459 7.58 15.73 30.01
C GLU A 459 8.21 14.95 31.17
N MET A 460 8.04 13.61 31.17
CA MET A 460 8.74 12.74 32.11
C MET A 460 10.24 12.96 32.02
N LEU A 461 10.89 12.74 30.87
CA LEU A 461 12.36 12.81 30.74
C LEU A 461 12.97 14.13 31.28
N ASN A 462 12.24 15.25 31.20
CA ASN A 462 12.71 16.56 31.66
C ASN A 462 12.44 16.87 33.14
N ASP A 463 11.70 16.04 33.88
CA ASP A 463 11.34 16.30 35.28
C ASP A 463 12.34 15.67 36.27
N PRO A 464 13.23 16.39 36.97
CA PRO A 464 14.21 15.77 37.87
C PRO A 464 13.62 14.89 39.00
N ALA A 465 12.30 14.92 39.25
CA ALA A 465 11.62 14.10 40.25
C ALA A 465 11.46 12.61 39.88
N TRP A 466 11.69 12.18 38.63
CA TRP A 466 11.48 10.78 38.22
C TRP A 466 12.67 9.83 38.47
N ALA A 467 13.81 10.33 38.95
CA ALA A 467 14.95 9.48 39.30
C ALA A 467 14.61 8.64 40.54
N THR A 468 14.10 7.43 40.33
CA THR A 468 13.78 6.49 41.40
C THR A 468 15.04 5.72 41.82
N ASN A 469 15.17 5.44 43.12
CA ASN A 469 16.21 4.55 43.66
C ASN A 469 15.73 3.07 43.72
N GLU A 470 14.62 2.73 43.07
CA GLU A 470 14.06 1.38 43.11
C GLU A 470 14.91 0.39 42.28
N PRO A 471 15.06 -0.87 42.74
CA PRO A 471 15.86 -1.86 42.04
C PRO A 471 15.24 -2.25 40.69
N ARG A 472 16.11 -2.48 39.70
CA ARG A 472 15.75 -2.84 38.32
C ARG A 472 14.83 -4.07 38.27
N ARG A 473 13.72 -3.98 37.53
CA ARG A 473 13.16 -5.16 36.83
C ARG A 473 14.04 -5.45 35.61
N ALA A 474 14.29 -6.70 35.27
CA ALA A 474 15.10 -7.03 34.09
C ALA A 474 14.22 -7.16 32.84
N PHE A 475 14.68 -6.65 31.69
CA PHE A 475 14.10 -7.02 30.41
C PHE A 475 14.21 -8.54 30.24
N THR A 476 13.14 -9.18 29.73
CA THR A 476 13.27 -10.58 29.30
C THR A 476 14.20 -10.62 28.09
N PRO A 477 15.16 -11.56 28.02
CA PRO A 477 16.05 -11.68 26.88
C PRO A 477 15.26 -11.77 25.58
N TYR A 478 15.70 -11.07 24.54
CA TYR A 478 15.07 -11.18 23.23
C TYR A 478 15.41 -12.56 22.64
N SER A 479 14.50 -13.53 22.77
CA SER A 479 14.56 -14.78 22.01
C SER A 479 13.97 -14.50 20.64
N ALA A 480 14.81 -14.48 19.61
CA ALA A 480 14.33 -14.68 18.25
C ALA A 480 13.87 -16.14 18.16
N GLU A 481 12.62 -16.43 18.50
CA GLU A 481 12.03 -17.73 18.18
C GLU A 481 11.51 -17.73 16.73
N PRO A 482 11.60 -18.88 16.05
CA PRO A 482 11.73 -19.01 14.60
C PRO A 482 10.49 -18.69 13.75
#